data_AF-A0A554IMF2-F1
#
_entry.id   AF-A0A554IMF2-F1
#
_cell.length_a   1.000
_cell.length_b   1.000
_cell.length_c   1.000
_cell.angle_alpha   90.00
_cell.angle_beta   90.00
_cell.angle_gamma   90.00
#
_symmetry.space_group_name_H-M   'P 1'
#
loop_
_entity.id
_entity.type
_entity.pdbx_description
1 polymer ?
#
loop_
_entity_poly.entity_id
_entity_poly.type
_entity_poly.pdbx_seq_one_letter_code
_entity_poly.pdbx_strand_id
1 'polypeptide(L)'
;MYTKHMQTITASVEQLLRESPWLTEALGEGIVNLSALARILKPSLEKQHLRSFTDGAVIMALKRVQAGLPTKRARLRVSQTVQSLTVRSNIVQYAFQNSPTLMKAQEKLLQRAHDDEDACVFFARGTFDTGIIVNESLEDLLQKVTVGEKLIKSFRGLSYIMTTELAQKKVFQASPGTPKATCRRVLGGVCAG
;
A
#
# COMPACT_ATOMS: atom_id res chain seq x y z
N MET A 1 36.06 -21.11 -12.28
CA MET A 1 35.69 -20.54 -13.59
C MET A 1 34.44 -19.69 -13.40
N TYR A 2 34.54 -18.36 -13.51
CA TYR A 2 33.40 -17.46 -13.36
C TYR A 2 32.85 -17.15 -14.77
N THR A 3 31.78 -17.82 -15.17
CA THR A 3 31.07 -17.51 -16.42
C THR A 3 30.36 -16.17 -16.26
N LYS A 4 31.06 -15.08 -16.61
CA LYS A 4 30.43 -13.77 -16.81
C LYS A 4 29.49 -13.93 -18.00
N HIS A 5 28.21 -14.23 -17.75
CA HIS A 5 27.18 -14.17 -18.78
C HIS A 5 27.32 -12.79 -19.45
N MET A 6 27.49 -12.79 -20.77
CA MET A 6 27.63 -11.58 -21.57
C MET A 6 26.27 -10.85 -21.56
N GLN A 7 26.00 -10.14 -20.47
CA GLN A 7 24.79 -9.34 -20.33
C GLN A 7 24.86 -8.18 -21.31
N THR A 8 23.80 -7.98 -22.08
CA THR A 8 23.71 -6.81 -22.96
C THR A 8 23.42 -5.57 -22.14
N ILE A 9 23.76 -4.38 -22.67
CA ILE A 9 23.43 -3.09 -22.02
C ILE A 9 21.92 -3.01 -21.75
N THR A 10 21.10 -3.48 -22.69
CA THR A 10 19.64 -3.54 -22.54
C THR A 10 19.23 -4.39 -21.33
N ALA A 11 19.81 -5.60 -21.17
CA ALA A 11 19.48 -6.48 -20.06
C ALA A 11 19.90 -5.89 -18.69
N SER A 12 21.06 -5.21 -18.62
CA SER A 12 21.48 -4.51 -17.40
C SER A 12 20.59 -3.31 -17.08
N VAL A 13 20.13 -2.57 -18.10
CA VAL A 13 19.17 -1.48 -17.92
C VAL A 13 17.82 -2.01 -17.41
N GLU A 14 17.32 -3.13 -17.96
CA GLU A 14 16.10 -3.79 -17.47
C GLU A 14 16.24 -4.26 -16.01
N GLN A 15 17.42 -4.76 -15.63
CA GLN A 15 17.70 -5.14 -14.25
C GLN A 15 17.65 -3.93 -13.31
N LEU A 16 18.32 -2.83 -13.65
CA LEU A 16 18.30 -1.60 -12.85
C LEU A 16 16.89 -0.99 -12.75
N LEU A 17 16.09 -1.09 -13.81
CA LEU A 17 14.70 -0.62 -13.79
C LEU A 17 13.78 -1.51 -12.93
N ARG A 18 14.05 -2.82 -12.84
CA ARG A 18 13.32 -3.74 -11.95
C ARG A 18 13.49 -3.42 -10.47
N GLU A 19 14.63 -2.86 -10.07
CA GLU A 19 14.86 -2.42 -8.69
C GLU A 19 14.00 -1.21 -8.31
N SER A 20 13.44 -0.49 -9.30
CA SER A 20 12.60 0.68 -9.09
C SER A 20 11.30 0.58 -9.92
N PRO A 21 10.25 -0.09 -9.40
CA PRO A 21 8.99 -0.27 -10.09
C PRO A 21 8.35 1.04 -10.58
N TRP A 22 8.37 2.10 -9.76
CA TRP A 22 7.85 3.42 -10.09
C TRP A 22 8.56 4.07 -11.29
N LEU A 23 9.86 3.81 -11.47
CA LEU A 23 10.65 4.35 -12.57
C LEU A 23 10.31 3.63 -13.89
N THR A 24 10.04 2.32 -13.82
CA THR A 24 9.58 1.53 -14.97
C THR A 24 8.21 2.03 -15.45
N GLU A 25 7.30 2.34 -14.53
CA GLU A 25 5.99 2.91 -14.85
C GLU A 25 6.13 4.30 -15.51
N ALA A 26 6.88 5.20 -14.89
CA ALA A 26 7.12 6.55 -15.42
C ALA A 26 7.81 6.52 -16.80
N LEU A 27 8.69 5.55 -17.04
CA LEU A 27 9.34 5.31 -18.33
C LEU A 27 8.32 4.85 -19.39
N GLY A 28 7.43 3.93 -19.04
CA GLY A 28 6.35 3.45 -19.91
C GLY A 28 5.32 4.53 -20.27
N GLU A 29 5.10 5.50 -19.37
CA GLU A 29 4.24 6.67 -19.60
C GLU A 29 4.91 7.78 -20.41
N GLY A 30 6.23 7.71 -20.61
CA GLY A 30 7.00 8.73 -21.34
C GLY A 30 7.22 10.03 -20.57
N ILE A 31 7.01 10.01 -19.25
CA ILE A 31 7.22 11.17 -18.35
C ILE A 31 8.73 11.43 -18.17
N VAL A 32 9.53 10.38 -18.22
CA VAL A 32 10.97 10.44 -17.92
C VAL A 32 11.77 10.99 -19.11
N ASN A 33 12.63 11.98 -18.84
CA ASN A 33 13.64 12.42 -19.80
C ASN A 33 14.75 11.36 -19.93
N LEU A 34 14.77 10.66 -21.08
CA LEU A 34 15.73 9.59 -21.36
C LEU A 34 17.19 10.05 -21.28
N SER A 35 17.50 11.28 -21.72
CA SER A 35 18.86 11.80 -21.69
C SER A 35 19.33 12.09 -20.27
N ALA A 36 18.44 12.63 -19.42
CA ALA A 36 18.75 12.84 -18.01
C ALA A 36 18.93 11.50 -17.28
N LEU A 37 18.03 10.55 -17.50
CA LEU A 37 18.11 9.22 -16.89
C LEU A 37 19.37 8.47 -17.34
N ALA A 38 19.77 8.57 -18.61
CA ALA A 38 20.98 7.94 -19.12
C ALA A 38 22.25 8.40 -18.39
N ARG A 39 22.38 9.70 -18.08
CA ARG A 39 23.54 10.24 -17.34
C ARG A 39 23.61 9.71 -15.91
N ILE A 40 22.47 9.45 -15.28
CA ILE A 40 22.37 8.90 -13.93
C ILE A 40 22.73 7.41 -13.93
N LEU A 41 22.25 6.64 -14.91
CA LEU A 41 22.47 5.19 -14.97
C LEU A 41 23.86 4.81 -15.51
N LYS A 42 24.47 5.67 -16.32
CA LYS A 42 25.76 5.40 -16.99
C LYS A 42 26.88 4.98 -16.02
N PRO A 43 27.17 5.68 -14.91
CA PRO A 43 28.25 5.28 -13.99
C PRO A 43 28.04 3.86 -13.43
N SER A 44 26.80 3.51 -13.09
CA SER A 44 26.44 2.18 -12.58
C SER A 44 26.62 1.09 -13.65
N LEU A 45 26.24 1.38 -14.90
CA LEU A 45 26.44 0.47 -16.03
C LEU A 45 27.91 0.28 -16.37
N GLU A 46 28.71 1.35 -16.38
CA GLU A 46 30.15 1.28 -16.66
C GLU A 46 30.88 0.45 -15.60
N LYS A 47 30.47 0.56 -14.33
CA LYS A 47 30.97 -0.27 -13.23
C LYS A 47 30.63 -1.75 -13.40
N GLN A 48 29.40 -2.08 -13.82
CA GLN A 48 28.96 -3.47 -14.03
C GLN A 48 29.65 -4.12 -15.25
N HIS A 49 29.81 -3.35 -16.34
CA HIS A 49 30.37 -3.87 -17.59
C HIS A 49 31.89 -3.78 -17.67
N LEU A 50 32.53 -2.98 -16.81
CA LEU A 50 33.97 -2.65 -16.85
C LEU A 50 34.38 -2.04 -18.20
N ARG A 51 33.47 -1.25 -18.80
CA ARG A 51 33.66 -0.59 -20.10
C ARG A 51 32.92 0.74 -20.10
N SER A 52 33.51 1.75 -20.72
CA SER A 52 32.84 3.05 -20.95
C SER A 52 31.76 2.97 -22.02
N PHE A 53 30.66 3.68 -21.80
CA PHE A 53 29.55 3.79 -22.75
C PHE A 53 29.39 5.24 -23.23
N THR A 54 28.93 5.40 -24.47
CA THR A 54 28.47 6.72 -24.93
C THR A 54 27.06 6.98 -24.42
N ASP A 55 26.73 8.25 -24.18
CA ASP A 55 25.39 8.63 -23.70
C ASP A 55 24.31 8.15 -24.68
N GLY A 56 24.60 8.20 -25.99
CA GLY A 56 23.71 7.69 -27.03
C GLY A 56 23.45 6.18 -26.93
N ALA A 57 24.44 5.37 -26.54
CA ALA A 57 24.26 3.93 -26.36
C ALA A 57 23.28 3.61 -25.21
N VAL A 58 23.38 4.36 -24.11
CA VAL A 58 22.49 4.21 -22.95
C VAL A 58 21.08 4.71 -23.27
N ILE A 59 20.94 5.84 -23.97
CA ILE A 59 19.64 6.35 -24.44
C ILE A 59 18.96 5.33 -25.37
N MET A 60 19.71 4.70 -26.28
CA MET A 60 19.18 3.68 -27.18
C MET A 60 18.75 2.41 -26.45
N ALA A 61 19.49 2.01 -25.41
CA ALA A 61 19.08 0.90 -24.55
C ALA A 61 17.78 1.24 -23.81
N LEU A 62 17.67 2.42 -23.18
CA LEU A 62 16.46 2.88 -22.51
C LEU A 62 15.26 2.96 -23.45
N LYS A 63 15.44 3.46 -24.68
CA LYS A 63 14.38 3.55 -25.70
C LYS A 63 13.87 2.17 -26.13
N ARG A 64 14.76 1.17 -26.23
CA ARG A 64 14.37 -0.23 -26.52
C ARG A 64 13.56 -0.83 -25.38
N VAL A 65 13.99 -0.63 -24.14
CA VAL A 65 13.23 -1.08 -22.96
C VAL A 65 11.86 -0.41 -22.92
N GLN A 66 11.81 0.91 -23.10
CA GLN A 66 10.57 1.68 -23.15
C GLN A 66 9.58 1.16 -24.21
N ALA A 67 10.07 0.77 -25.40
CA ALA A 67 9.24 0.22 -26.47
C ALA A 67 8.66 -1.17 -26.15
N GLY A 68 9.33 -1.95 -25.30
CA GLY A 68 8.86 -3.25 -24.81
C GLY A 68 7.95 -3.15 -23.58
N LEU A 69 7.90 -2.00 -22.91
CA LEU A 69 6.96 -1.79 -21.81
C LEU A 69 5.54 -1.67 -22.35
N PRO A 70 4.55 -2.30 -21.67
CA PRO A 70 3.16 -2.11 -22.03
C PRO A 70 2.84 -0.62 -21.91
N THR A 71 2.68 0.06 -23.04
CA THR A 71 2.20 1.44 -23.07
C THR A 71 0.77 1.41 -22.59
N LYS A 72 0.58 1.57 -21.27
CA LYS A 72 -0.72 1.85 -20.68
C LYS A 72 -1.10 3.30 -21.05
N ARG A 73 -1.28 3.57 -22.35
CA ARG A 73 -2.19 4.62 -22.84
C ARG A 73 -3.65 4.31 -22.48
N ALA A 74 -3.91 3.27 -21.70
CA ALA A 74 -5.11 3.14 -20.92
C ALA A 74 -4.99 4.05 -19.67
N ARG A 75 -5.35 5.33 -19.87
CA ARG A 75 -6.02 6.21 -18.90
C ARG A 75 -5.62 5.92 -17.46
N LEU A 76 -4.74 6.74 -16.85
CA LEU A 76 -4.55 6.91 -15.40
C LEU A 76 -5.70 6.24 -14.62
N ARG A 77 -5.59 4.93 -14.37
CA ARG A 77 -6.53 4.20 -13.53
C ARG A 77 -6.03 4.43 -12.11
N VAL A 78 -6.01 5.70 -11.72
CA VAL A 78 -6.11 6.07 -10.29
C VAL A 78 -7.46 5.56 -9.76
N SER A 79 -8.41 5.30 -10.65
CA SER A 79 -9.63 4.54 -10.37
C SER A 79 -9.33 3.05 -10.24
N GLN A 80 -9.11 2.56 -9.01
CA GLN A 80 -9.82 1.38 -8.46
C GLN A 80 -9.39 0.92 -7.06
N THR A 81 -8.27 1.38 -6.50
CA THR A 81 -7.81 0.80 -5.21
C THR A 81 -8.36 1.52 -3.97
N VAL A 82 -8.62 2.84 -4.04
CA VAL A 82 -9.23 3.56 -2.91
C VAL A 82 -10.74 3.64 -3.14
N GLN A 83 -11.46 2.61 -2.67
CA GLN A 83 -12.91 2.51 -2.88
C GLN A 83 -13.70 3.42 -1.92
N SER A 84 -13.14 3.76 -0.76
CA SER A 84 -13.68 4.78 0.13
C SER A 84 -12.58 5.44 0.94
N LEU A 85 -12.55 6.77 0.89
CA LEU A 85 -11.73 7.62 1.74
C LEU A 85 -12.67 8.23 2.78
N THR A 86 -12.48 7.90 4.06
CA THR A 86 -13.23 8.52 5.15
C THR A 86 -12.28 9.43 5.92
N VAL A 87 -12.63 10.71 5.98
CA VAL A 87 -11.90 11.70 6.79
C VAL A 87 -12.75 12.02 8.01
N ARG A 88 -12.15 11.91 9.20
CA ARG A 88 -12.77 12.33 10.47
C ARG A 88 -11.91 13.44 11.07
N SER A 89 -12.53 14.58 11.34
CA SER A 89 -11.91 15.71 12.04
C SER A 89 -12.20 15.63 13.54
N ASN A 90 -11.53 16.48 14.33
CA ASN A 90 -11.72 16.62 15.78
C ASN A 90 -11.37 15.33 16.54
N ILE A 91 -10.16 14.85 16.27
CA ILE A 91 -9.60 13.67 16.91
C ILE A 91 -8.49 14.07 17.86
N VAL A 92 -8.43 13.36 18.98
CA VAL A 92 -7.38 13.48 19.98
C VAL A 92 -6.66 12.15 20.10
N GLN A 93 -5.35 12.22 20.30
CA GLN A 93 -4.48 11.07 20.47
C GLN A 93 -3.74 11.17 21.80
N TYR A 94 -3.79 10.10 22.57
CA TYR A 94 -3.09 9.95 23.83
C TYR A 94 -2.17 8.74 23.75
N ALA A 95 -0.96 8.87 24.28
CA ALA A 95 0.00 7.78 24.41
C ALA A 95 0.26 7.54 25.90
N PHE A 96 -0.10 6.37 26.40
CA PHE A 96 0.10 5.96 27.79
C PHE A 96 1.19 4.90 27.90
N GLN A 97 1.91 4.86 29.02
CA GLN A 97 2.80 3.75 29.32
C GLN A 97 1.99 2.46 29.51
N ASN A 98 2.46 1.35 28.95
CA ASN A 98 1.78 0.07 29.07
C ASN A 98 1.57 -0.33 30.53
N SER A 99 0.31 -0.61 30.87
CA SER A 99 -0.12 -1.06 32.20
C SER A 99 -1.15 -2.17 32.06
N PRO A 100 -1.34 -3.01 33.09
CA PRO A 100 -2.40 -4.00 33.10
C PRO A 100 -3.80 -3.39 33.26
N THR A 101 -3.90 -2.17 33.80
CA THR A 101 -5.17 -1.45 34.04
C THR A 101 -5.70 -0.75 32.79
N LEU A 102 -4.84 -0.42 31.82
CA LEU A 102 -5.24 0.20 30.55
C LEU A 102 -6.29 -0.61 29.78
N MET A 103 -6.20 -1.94 29.80
CA MET A 103 -7.21 -2.79 29.14
C MET A 103 -8.61 -2.59 29.72
N LYS A 104 -8.71 -2.40 31.05
CA LYS A 104 -10.00 -2.10 31.71
C LYS A 104 -10.50 -0.70 31.37
N ALA A 105 -9.59 0.26 31.16
CA ALA A 105 -9.95 1.60 30.70
C ALA A 105 -10.49 1.55 29.26
N GLN A 106 -9.88 0.75 28.38
CA GLN A 106 -10.36 0.53 27.02
C GLN A 106 -11.77 -0.09 26.99
N GLU A 107 -12.02 -1.07 27.85
CA GLU A 107 -13.35 -1.70 27.99
C GLU A 107 -14.42 -0.66 28.35
N LYS A 108 -14.18 0.18 29.37
CA LYS A 108 -15.11 1.25 29.76
C LYS A 108 -15.34 2.27 28.65
N LEU A 109 -14.29 2.59 27.89
CA LEU A 109 -14.37 3.53 26.79
C LEU A 109 -15.20 2.96 25.63
N LEU A 110 -15.01 1.68 25.32
CA LEU A 110 -15.81 0.95 24.33
C LEU A 110 -17.28 0.83 24.73
N GLN A 111 -17.59 0.63 26.01
CA GLN A 111 -18.97 0.59 26.50
C GLN A 111 -19.71 1.91 26.22
N ARG A 112 -19.05 3.06 26.36
CA ARG A 112 -19.67 4.35 26.02
C ARG A 112 -19.74 4.56 24.50
N ALA A 113 -18.68 4.18 23.79
CA ALA A 113 -18.64 4.28 22.33
C ALA A 113 -19.70 3.42 21.66
N HIS A 114 -20.14 2.33 22.29
CA HIS A 114 -21.23 1.48 21.80
C HIS A 114 -22.54 2.23 21.62
N ASP A 115 -22.83 3.22 22.47
CA ASP A 115 -24.09 3.98 22.43
C ASP A 115 -24.05 5.18 21.46
N ASP A 116 -22.88 5.47 20.87
CA ASP A 116 -22.65 6.63 20.01
C ASP A 116 -22.24 6.15 18.61
N GLU A 117 -23.16 6.27 17.65
CA GLU A 117 -22.96 5.84 16.26
C GLU A 117 -21.80 6.58 15.56
N ASP A 118 -21.43 7.76 16.05
CA ASP A 118 -20.32 8.57 15.53
C ASP A 118 -19.02 8.39 16.32
N ALA A 119 -19.00 7.50 17.32
CA ALA A 119 -17.82 7.21 18.10
C ALA A 119 -16.71 6.61 17.22
N CYS A 120 -15.57 7.27 17.25
CA CYS A 120 -14.37 6.81 16.56
C CYS A 120 -13.31 6.52 17.61
N VAL A 121 -12.93 5.24 17.74
CA VAL A 121 -11.98 4.77 18.75
C VAL A 121 -10.97 3.85 18.09
N PHE A 122 -9.68 4.17 18.23
CA PHE A 122 -8.58 3.29 17.83
C PHE A 122 -7.64 3.04 18.99
N PHE A 123 -7.19 1.79 19.09
CA PHE A 123 -6.19 1.37 20.06
C PHE A 123 -5.01 0.77 19.31
N ALA A 124 -3.80 1.24 19.62
CA ALA A 124 -2.56 0.73 19.09
C ALA A 124 -1.62 0.43 20.25
N ARG A 125 -1.44 -0.85 20.57
CA ARG A 125 -0.53 -1.29 21.64
C ARG A 125 0.83 -1.61 21.06
N GLY A 126 1.84 -0.82 21.44
CA GLY A 126 3.25 -1.11 21.22
C GLY A 126 3.86 -1.90 22.38
N THR A 127 5.17 -2.11 22.34
CA THR A 127 5.93 -2.83 23.38
C THR A 127 6.00 -2.03 24.69
N PHE A 128 6.14 -0.71 24.60
CA PHE A 128 6.35 0.16 25.76
C PHE A 128 5.14 1.07 26.06
N ASP A 129 4.39 1.42 25.04
CA ASP A 129 3.30 2.38 25.09
C ASP A 129 2.05 1.86 24.37
N THR A 130 0.91 2.39 24.78
CA THR A 130 -0.37 2.19 24.11
C THR A 130 -0.89 3.55 23.65
N GLY A 131 -1.04 3.69 22.35
CA GLY A 131 -1.74 4.79 21.72
C GLY A 131 -3.24 4.56 21.76
N ILE A 132 -3.98 5.57 22.19
CA ILE A 132 -5.44 5.63 22.17
C ILE A 132 -5.82 6.87 21.38
N ILE A 133 -6.60 6.68 20.32
CA ILE A 133 -7.11 7.74 19.46
C ILE A 133 -8.62 7.75 19.61
N VAL A 134 -9.20 8.89 19.97
CA VAL A 134 -10.64 9.06 20.13
C VAL A 134 -11.12 10.35 19.49
N ASN A 135 -12.42 10.44 19.21
CA ASN A 135 -13.06 11.72 18.93
C ASN A 135 -13.04 12.63 20.18
N GLU A 136 -13.09 13.94 19.95
CA GLU A 136 -13.07 14.94 21.01
C GLU A 136 -14.24 14.79 22.00
N SER A 137 -15.40 14.29 21.56
CA SER A 137 -16.56 14.04 22.44
C SER A 137 -16.32 12.96 23.50
N LEU A 138 -15.39 12.02 23.27
CA LEU A 138 -15.02 10.98 24.24
C LEU A 138 -13.78 11.35 25.06
N GLU A 139 -13.17 12.52 24.83
CA GLU A 139 -11.97 12.95 25.54
C GLU A 139 -12.18 13.06 27.06
N ASP A 140 -13.31 13.63 27.47
CA ASP A 140 -13.66 13.76 28.89
C ASP A 140 -13.78 12.40 29.58
N LEU A 141 -14.33 11.40 28.87
CA LEU A 141 -14.41 10.05 29.39
C LEU A 141 -13.02 9.40 29.45
N LEU A 142 -12.23 9.55 28.39
CA LEU A 142 -10.87 9.03 28.31
C LEU A 142 -10.06 9.49 29.53
N GLN A 143 -10.04 10.79 29.81
CA GLN A 143 -9.33 11.34 30.96
C GLN A 143 -9.82 10.75 32.29
N LYS A 144 -11.13 10.53 32.46
CA LYS A 144 -11.71 9.92 33.67
C LYS A 144 -11.33 8.46 33.85
N VAL A 145 -11.30 7.67 32.76
CA VAL A 145 -10.96 6.24 32.85
C VAL A 145 -9.45 6.01 32.97
N THR A 146 -8.62 6.97 32.56
CA THR A 146 -7.14 6.89 32.61
C THR A 146 -6.49 7.68 33.74
N VAL A 147 -7.23 8.12 34.77
CA VAL A 147 -6.69 8.95 35.89
C VAL A 147 -5.49 8.28 36.60
N GLY A 148 -5.43 6.95 36.66
CA GLY A 148 -4.33 6.20 37.26
C GLY A 148 -3.21 5.81 36.29
N GLU A 149 -3.31 6.18 35.02
CA GLU A 149 -2.37 5.77 33.99
C GLU A 149 -1.29 6.82 33.76
N LYS A 150 -0.08 6.37 33.42
CA LYS A 150 1.02 7.29 33.15
C LYS A 150 0.93 7.80 31.70
N LEU A 151 0.49 9.04 31.54
CA LEU A 151 0.50 9.74 30.27
C LEU A 151 1.94 10.05 29.82
N ILE A 152 2.27 9.69 28.57
CA ILE A 152 3.55 10.01 27.93
C ILE A 152 3.37 11.26 27.07
N LYS A 153 2.37 11.27 26.18
CA LYS A 153 2.08 12.38 25.25
C LYS A 153 0.59 12.48 24.94
N SER A 154 0.14 13.69 24.62
CA SER A 154 -1.19 13.95 24.06
C SER A 154 -1.10 14.92 22.88
N PHE A 155 -1.97 14.73 21.90
CA PHE A 155 -2.12 15.55 20.71
C PHE A 155 -3.60 15.83 20.49
N ARG A 156 -3.94 17.10 20.24
CA ARG A 156 -5.31 17.56 19.98
C ARG A 156 -5.38 18.26 18.62
N GLY A 157 -6.60 18.40 18.08
CA GLY A 157 -6.83 19.04 16.78
C GLY A 157 -6.31 18.21 15.61
N LEU A 158 -6.30 16.88 15.75
CA LEU A 158 -5.89 15.99 14.68
C LEU A 158 -7.06 15.68 13.74
N SER A 159 -6.70 15.33 12.51
CA SER A 159 -7.60 14.73 11.52
C SER A 159 -7.11 13.32 11.20
N TYR A 160 -8.03 12.36 11.18
CA TYR A 160 -7.74 10.99 10.80
C TYR A 160 -8.27 10.70 9.40
N ILE A 161 -7.43 10.08 8.59
CA ILE A 161 -7.75 9.65 7.24
C ILE A 161 -7.71 8.14 7.24
N MET A 162 -8.87 7.51 7.04
CA MET A 162 -8.98 6.07 6.88
C MET A 162 -9.24 5.74 5.42
N THR A 163 -8.35 4.95 4.83
CA THR A 163 -8.59 4.33 3.53
C THR A 163 -9.10 2.92 3.76
N THR A 164 -10.31 2.62 3.31
CA THR A 164 -10.85 1.27 3.32
C THR A 164 -10.83 0.70 1.92
N GLU A 165 -10.12 -0.42 1.76
CA GLU A 165 -10.30 -1.29 0.61
C GLU A 165 -11.44 -2.25 0.96
N LEU A 166 -12.68 -1.82 0.72
CA LEU A 166 -13.80 -2.74 0.75
C LEU A 166 -13.66 -3.66 -0.45
N ALA A 167 -13.26 -4.91 -0.23
CA ALA A 167 -13.43 -5.95 -1.24
C ALA A 167 -14.94 -6.15 -1.44
N GLN A 168 -15.58 -5.33 -2.27
CA GLN A 168 -16.95 -5.58 -2.65
C GLN A 168 -17.00 -6.96 -3.29
N LYS A 169 -17.65 -7.90 -2.59
CA LYS A 169 -18.11 -9.16 -3.15
C LYS A 169 -18.79 -8.80 -4.47
N LYS A 170 -18.18 -9.10 -5.60
CA LYS A 170 -18.90 -9.14 -6.87
C LYS A 170 -19.96 -10.22 -6.69
N VAL A 171 -21.15 -9.82 -6.25
CA VAL A 171 -22.34 -10.66 -6.36
C VAL A 171 -22.57 -10.74 -7.87
N PHE A 172 -22.07 -11.83 -8.46
CA PHE A 172 -22.42 -12.20 -9.81
C PHE A 172 -23.91 -12.55 -9.75
N GLN A 173 -24.77 -11.56 -9.95
CA GLN A 173 -26.17 -11.82 -10.26
C GLN A 173 -26.16 -12.52 -11.63
N ALA A 174 -26.30 -13.84 -11.61
CA ALA A 174 -26.58 -14.58 -12.82
C ALA A 174 -27.92 -14.08 -13.34
N SER A 175 -27.90 -13.35 -14.45
CA SER A 175 -29.11 -13.05 -15.22
C SER A 175 -29.79 -14.38 -15.56
N PRO A 176 -31.08 -14.58 -15.24
CA PRO A 176 -31.78 -15.78 -15.63
C PRO A 176 -32.00 -15.73 -17.15
N GLY A 177 -31.12 -16.37 -17.91
CA GLY A 177 -31.28 -16.38 -19.37
C GLY A 177 -30.16 -16.95 -20.23
N THR A 178 -28.96 -17.24 -19.72
CA THR A 178 -27.90 -17.82 -20.55
C THR A 178 -27.76 -19.34 -20.37
N PRO A 179 -27.87 -20.14 -21.45
CA PRO A 179 -27.83 -21.60 -21.38
C PRO A 179 -26.49 -22.11 -20.85
N LYS A 180 -26.54 -23.15 -19.99
CA LYS A 180 -25.40 -23.89 -19.46
C LYS A 180 -24.54 -24.46 -20.59
N ALA A 181 -23.50 -23.74 -21.00
CA ALA A 181 -22.43 -24.29 -21.81
C ALA A 181 -21.46 -25.06 -20.89
N THR A 182 -21.67 -26.37 -20.82
CA THR A 182 -20.61 -27.37 -20.92
C THR A 182 -19.40 -27.19 -20.00
N CYS A 183 -19.58 -27.45 -18.70
CA CYS A 183 -18.48 -27.92 -17.86
C CYS A 183 -18.68 -29.42 -17.63
N ARG A 184 -18.20 -30.24 -18.56
CA ARG A 184 -18.08 -31.68 -18.39
C ARG A 184 -16.59 -32.03 -18.37
N ARG A 185 -16.21 -32.80 -17.35
CA ARG A 185 -14.97 -33.60 -17.27
C ARG A 185 -13.72 -32.83 -16.83
N VAL A 186 -13.56 -32.64 -15.52
CA VAL A 186 -12.43 -33.20 -14.74
C VAL A 186 -12.89 -33.29 -13.28
N LEU A 187 -12.96 -34.52 -12.77
CA LEU A 187 -12.70 -34.96 -11.39
C LEU A 187 -13.49 -36.26 -11.20
N GLY A 188 -12.78 -37.37 -11.39
CA GLY A 188 -13.25 -38.68 -10.95
C GLY A 188 -13.30 -38.73 -9.43
N GLY A 189 -14.15 -39.62 -8.92
CA GLY A 189 -14.07 -40.09 -7.54
C GLY A 189 -15.34 -39.95 -6.75
N VAL A 190 -16.11 -41.04 -6.75
CA VAL A 190 -16.88 -41.59 -5.62
C VAL A 190 -18.10 -40.78 -5.13
N CYS A 191 -19.28 -41.18 -5.62
CA CYS A 191 -20.52 -41.00 -4.88
C CYS A 191 -20.70 -42.19 -3.92
N ALA A 192 -20.86 -41.89 -2.64
CA ALA A 192 -21.39 -42.78 -1.62
C ALA A 192 -22.62 -42.10 -0.99
N GLY A 193 -23.69 -42.88 -0.77
CA GLY A 193 -24.92 -42.45 -0.09
C GLY A 193 -26.07 -42.14 -1.02
#